data_AF-A0A534DFL9-F1
#
_entry.id   AF-A0A534DFL9-F1
#
_cell.length_a   1.000
_cell.length_b   1.000
_cell.length_c   1.000
_cell.angle_alpha   90.00
_cell.angle_beta   90.00
_cell.angle_gamma   90.00
#
_symmetry.space_group_name_H-M   'P 1'
#
loop_
_entity.id
_entity.type
_entity.pdbx_description
1 polymer ?
#
loop_
_entity_poly.entity_id
_entity_poly.type
_entity_poly.pdbx_seq_one_letter_code
_entity_poly.pdbx_strand_id
1 'polypeptide(L)'
;MSHEQAAADLTRRTVLKASLLAGGGLALDALIPLPAGVLDAREGKTAAPAQLSAFVSIAPDGTVTIVSKNPEIGQGVKTSLPMMVADELDCDWSQVRIVQADVDQKRYGEQSAGGSTATPKNWLPMRQTGAAARAMLLQAAAMKWRVDA
;
A
#
# COMPACT_ATOMS: atom_id res chain seq x y z
N MET A 1 -41.94 -33.73 -30.50
CA MET A 1 -42.10 -32.26 -30.51
C MET A 1 -43.03 -31.88 -29.38
N SER A 2 -42.49 -31.31 -28.31
CA SER A 2 -43.14 -30.31 -27.44
C SER A 2 -42.21 -30.05 -26.26
N HIS A 3 -41.46 -28.96 -26.36
CA HIS A 3 -40.66 -28.40 -25.26
C HIS A 3 -41.62 -27.68 -24.31
N GLU A 4 -41.72 -28.13 -23.06
CA GLU A 4 -42.32 -27.33 -21.99
C GLU A 4 -41.17 -26.70 -21.20
N GLN A 5 -40.87 -25.44 -21.49
CA GLN A 5 -39.86 -24.66 -20.79
C GLN A 5 -40.40 -24.23 -19.42
N ALA A 6 -39.69 -24.61 -18.35
CA ALA A 6 -39.98 -24.14 -16.99
C ALA A 6 -39.77 -22.62 -16.90
N ALA A 7 -40.84 -21.88 -16.63
CA ALA A 7 -40.77 -20.45 -16.31
C ALA A 7 -40.12 -20.27 -14.94
N ALA A 8 -38.95 -19.61 -14.90
CA ALA A 8 -38.27 -19.29 -13.66
C ALA A 8 -39.07 -18.23 -12.88
N ASP A 9 -39.40 -18.51 -11.61
CA ASP A 9 -40.10 -17.58 -10.73
C ASP A 9 -39.31 -16.27 -10.54
N LEU A 10 -39.75 -15.21 -11.22
CA LEU A 10 -39.23 -13.86 -11.03
C LEU A 10 -39.61 -13.35 -9.65
N THR A 11 -38.73 -13.55 -8.68
CA THR A 11 -38.89 -12.98 -7.35
C THR A 11 -38.67 -11.47 -7.39
N ARG A 12 -39.40 -10.71 -6.55
CA ARG A 12 -39.23 -9.24 -6.41
C ARG A 12 -37.78 -8.82 -6.24
N ARG A 13 -36.98 -9.64 -5.56
CA ARG A 13 -35.53 -9.43 -5.34
C ARG A 13 -34.70 -9.53 -6.63
N THR A 14 -35.10 -10.37 -7.57
CA THR A 14 -34.46 -10.51 -8.88
C THR A 14 -34.79 -9.32 -9.77
N VAL A 15 -36.04 -8.85 -9.74
CA VAL A 15 -36.48 -7.62 -10.43
C VAL A 15 -35.75 -6.39 -9.87
N LEU A 16 -35.63 -6.26 -8.55
CA LEU A 16 -34.89 -5.16 -7.90
C LEU A 16 -33.39 -5.16 -8.25
N LYS A 17 -32.76 -6.34 -8.32
CA LYS A 17 -31.37 -6.46 -8.76
C LYS A 17 -31.21 -6.09 -10.24
N ALA A 18 -32.14 -6.51 -11.09
CA ALA A 18 -32.12 -6.20 -12.51
C ALA A 18 -32.33 -4.70 -12.79
N SER A 19 -33.20 -4.02 -12.04
CA SER A 19 -33.44 -2.59 -12.18
C SER A 19 -32.26 -1.72 -11.70
N LEU A 20 -31.48 -2.19 -10.71
CA LEU A 20 -30.24 -1.52 -10.30
C LEU A 20 -29.16 -1.58 -11.39
N LEU A 21 -29.05 -2.71 -12.09
CA LEU A 21 -28.06 -2.92 -13.16
C LEU A 21 -28.40 -2.21 -14.48
N ALA A 22 -29.69 -1.98 -14.75
CA ALA A 22 -30.15 -1.36 -16.00
C ALA A 22 -30.15 0.19 -15.99
N GLY A 23 -29.68 0.84 -14.92
CA GLY A 23 -29.54 2.31 -14.85
C GLY A 23 -30.20 2.97 -13.64
N GLY A 24 -30.89 2.23 -12.77
CA GLY A 24 -31.51 2.78 -11.56
C GLY A 24 -30.53 3.20 -10.46
N GLY A 25 -29.30 2.66 -10.45
CA GLY A 25 -28.27 3.04 -9.47
C GLY A 25 -27.84 4.50 -9.56
N LEU A 26 -27.78 5.06 -10.78
CA LEU A 26 -27.37 6.45 -10.99
C LEU A 26 -28.45 7.46 -10.59
N ALA A 27 -29.72 7.07 -10.72
CA ALA A 27 -30.86 7.91 -10.31
C ALA A 27 -31.05 7.96 -8.78
N LEU A 28 -30.68 6.89 -8.06
CA LEU A 28 -30.75 6.85 -6.60
C LEU A 28 -29.63 7.66 -5.92
N ASP A 29 -28.43 7.73 -6.51
CA ASP A 29 -27.33 8.56 -6.02
C ASP A 29 -27.69 10.06 -5.98
N ALA A 30 -28.51 10.51 -6.94
CA ALA A 30 -28.96 11.91 -7.00
C ALA A 30 -30.04 12.28 -5.96
N LEU A 31 -30.75 11.30 -5.39
CA LEU A 31 -31.84 11.52 -4.43
C LEU A 31 -31.48 11.12 -2.99
N ILE A 32 -30.55 10.18 -2.82
CA ILE A 32 -30.04 9.73 -1.54
C ILE A 32 -28.52 9.62 -1.68
N PRO A 33 -27.72 10.50 -1.06
CA PRO A 33 -26.27 10.38 -1.11
C PRO A 33 -25.88 9.08 -0.40
N LEU A 34 -25.60 8.05 -1.19
CA LEU A 34 -25.06 6.80 -0.68
C LEU A 34 -23.57 7.03 -0.39
N PRO A 35 -23.02 6.51 0.73
CA PRO A 35 -21.60 6.62 0.99
C PRO A 35 -20.83 5.98 -0.18
N ALA A 36 -19.83 6.69 -0.69
CA ALA A 36 -18.93 6.19 -1.74
C ALA A 36 -18.36 4.84 -1.31
N GLY A 37 -18.70 3.77 -2.03
CA GLY A 37 -18.26 2.39 -1.73
C GLY A 37 -19.32 1.30 -1.87
N VAL A 38 -20.61 1.64 -1.99
CA VAL A 38 -21.68 0.61 -2.15
C VAL A 38 -21.63 -0.09 -3.52
N LEU A 39 -21.01 0.53 -4.53
CA LEU A 39 -20.80 -0.05 -5.86
C LEU A 39 -19.43 -0.72 -6.04
N ASP A 40 -18.56 -0.68 -5.02
CA ASP A 40 -17.19 -1.18 -5.09
C ASP A 40 -17.09 -2.68 -4.79
N ALA A 41 -17.96 -3.46 -5.45
CA ALA A 41 -18.04 -4.91 -5.32
C ALA A 41 -17.34 -5.64 -6.48
N ARG A 42 -16.27 -5.06 -7.02
CA ARG A 42 -15.25 -5.68 -7.89
C ARG A 42 -13.95 -4.89 -7.61
N GLU A 43 -12.93 -5.43 -6.96
CA GLU A 43 -12.06 -6.52 -7.42
C GLU A 43 -11.39 -7.22 -6.21
N GLY A 44 -10.73 -8.35 -6.44
CA GLY A 44 -10.21 -9.24 -5.40
C GLY A 44 -9.43 -8.52 -4.29
N LYS A 45 -9.55 -9.02 -3.05
CA LYS A 45 -8.75 -8.58 -1.90
C LYS A 45 -7.26 -8.59 -2.28
N THR A 46 -6.73 -7.46 -2.73
CA THR A 46 -5.30 -7.22 -2.82
C THR A 46 -4.78 -7.37 -1.39
N ALA A 47 -3.86 -8.31 -1.17
CA ALA A 47 -3.28 -8.49 0.14
C ALA A 47 -2.66 -7.15 0.59
N ALA A 48 -2.88 -6.77 1.84
CA ALA A 48 -2.34 -5.53 2.37
C ALA A 48 -0.80 -5.56 2.32
N PRO A 49 -0.13 -4.42 2.07
CA PRO A 49 1.32 -4.35 2.13
C PRO A 49 1.86 -4.84 3.48
N ALA A 50 2.94 -5.61 3.44
CA ALA A 50 3.65 -6.04 4.63
C ALA A 50 4.44 -4.86 5.21
N GLN A 51 4.03 -4.38 6.39
CA GLN A 51 4.74 -3.32 7.10
C GLN A 51 5.95 -3.92 7.85
N LEU A 52 7.17 -3.57 7.45
CA LEU A 52 8.41 -4.09 8.07
C LEU A 52 8.93 -3.17 9.18
N SER A 53 8.76 -1.85 9.01
CA SER A 53 9.13 -0.84 10.01
C SER A 53 8.23 0.39 9.86
N ALA A 54 8.43 1.44 10.67
CA ALA A 54 7.73 2.71 10.45
C ALA A 54 8.05 3.34 9.07
N PHE A 55 9.19 2.98 8.47
CA PHE A 55 9.72 3.57 7.24
C PHE A 55 9.57 2.68 6.00
N VAL A 56 9.42 1.37 6.16
CA VAL A 56 9.43 0.42 5.03
C VAL A 56 8.21 -0.47 5.04
N SER A 57 7.53 -0.58 3.89
CA SER A 57 6.50 -1.58 3.62
C SER A 57 6.66 -2.15 2.22
N ILE A 58 6.32 -3.43 2.03
CA ILE A 58 6.41 -4.10 0.72
C ILE A 58 5.03 -4.62 0.33
N ALA A 59 4.54 -4.20 -0.83
CA ALA A 59 3.27 -4.68 -1.38
C ALA A 59 3.44 -6.08 -2.00
N PRO A 60 2.34 -6.87 -2.15
CA PRO A 60 2.42 -8.21 -2.75
C PRO A 60 2.93 -8.24 -4.19
N ASP A 61 2.86 -7.12 -4.90
CA ASP A 61 3.39 -6.95 -6.27
C ASP A 61 4.90 -6.65 -6.30
N GLY A 62 5.55 -6.57 -5.13
CA GLY A 62 6.98 -6.25 -5.00
C GLY A 62 7.28 -4.76 -4.84
N THR A 63 6.27 -3.87 -4.88
CA THR A 63 6.50 -2.43 -4.70
C THR A 63 7.01 -2.15 -3.29
N VAL A 64 8.21 -1.59 -3.18
CA VAL A 64 8.83 -1.20 -1.91
C VAL A 64 8.49 0.24 -1.63
N THR A 65 7.69 0.51 -0.61
CA THR A 65 7.39 1.87 -0.18
C THR A 65 8.34 2.29 0.93
N ILE A 66 9.09 3.38 0.72
CA ILE A 66 10.02 3.95 1.69
C ILE A 66 9.55 5.35 2.07
N VAL A 67 9.40 5.59 3.37
CA VAL A 67 8.96 6.88 3.91
C VAL A 67 10.18 7.78 4.10
N SER A 68 10.18 8.96 3.46
CA SER A 68 11.15 10.01 3.74
C SER A 68 10.64 10.93 4.85
N LYS A 69 11.35 10.96 5.98
CA LYS A 69 10.88 11.69 7.17
C LYS A 69 11.22 13.18 7.20
N ASN A 70 12.36 13.58 6.62
CA ASN A 70 12.81 14.96 6.70
C ASN A 70 12.09 15.81 5.64
N PRO A 71 11.74 17.07 5.96
CA PRO A 71 11.22 18.01 4.98
C PRO A 71 12.21 18.23 3.82
N GLU A 72 11.68 18.27 2.61
CA GLU A 72 12.40 18.58 1.38
C GLU A 72 12.21 20.05 1.00
N ILE A 73 13.31 20.78 0.78
CA ILE A 73 13.33 22.19 0.40
C ILE A 73 14.25 22.47 -0.81
N GLY A 74 14.71 21.42 -1.51
CA GLY A 74 15.58 21.48 -2.68
C GLY A 74 16.94 20.78 -2.51
N GLN A 75 17.22 20.18 -1.36
CA GLN A 75 18.47 19.50 -1.06
C GLN A 75 18.51 18.02 -1.48
N GLY A 76 17.36 17.41 -1.79
CA GLY A 76 17.27 16.02 -2.24
C GLY A 76 17.30 14.96 -1.11
N VAL A 77 16.88 15.32 0.11
CA VAL A 77 16.71 14.35 1.22
C VAL A 77 15.54 13.40 0.99
N LYS A 78 14.55 13.82 0.20
CA LYS A 78 13.44 12.94 -0.19
C LYS A 78 13.93 11.75 -1.01
N THR A 79 15.05 11.88 -1.71
CA THR A 79 15.65 10.80 -2.51
C THR A 79 16.80 10.12 -1.75
N SER A 80 17.75 10.91 -1.24
CA SER A 80 18.99 10.35 -0.68
C SER A 80 18.79 9.52 0.58
N LEU A 81 17.86 9.87 1.48
CA LEU A 81 17.60 9.04 2.66
C LEU A 81 16.93 7.70 2.29
N PRO A 82 15.90 7.65 1.43
CA PRO A 82 15.38 6.38 0.93
C PRO A 82 16.39 5.52 0.17
N MET A 83 17.32 6.11 -0.58
CA MET A 83 18.39 5.35 -1.26
C MET A 83 19.23 4.53 -0.26
N MET A 84 19.60 5.11 0.89
CA MET A 84 20.34 4.38 1.93
C MET A 84 19.59 3.16 2.45
N VAL A 85 18.25 3.25 2.53
CA VAL A 85 17.40 2.14 2.94
C VAL A 85 17.31 1.09 1.82
N ALA A 86 17.12 1.53 0.58
CA ALA A 86 17.01 0.65 -0.58
C ALA A 86 18.29 -0.14 -0.85
N ASP A 87 19.45 0.51 -0.72
CA ASP A 87 20.77 -0.12 -0.87
C ASP A 87 20.97 -1.24 0.17
N GLU A 88 20.65 -0.99 1.44
CA GLU A 88 20.79 -2.01 2.50
C GLU A 88 19.71 -3.10 2.43
N LEU A 89 18.53 -2.76 1.90
CA LEU A 89 17.48 -3.74 1.62
C LEU A 89 17.83 -4.63 0.41
N ASP A 90 18.79 -4.20 -0.42
CA ASP A 90 19.19 -4.87 -1.66
C ASP A 90 17.99 -5.04 -2.64
N CYS A 91 17.20 -3.97 -2.78
CA CYS A 91 16.02 -3.94 -3.64
C CYS A 91 16.26 -3.15 -4.93
N ASP A 92 15.61 -3.54 -6.03
CA ASP A 92 15.65 -2.78 -7.27
C ASP A 92 15.00 -1.41 -7.07
N TRP A 93 15.78 -0.35 -7.31
CA TRP A 93 15.34 1.03 -7.23
C TRP A 93 14.11 1.31 -8.11
N SER A 94 13.95 0.60 -9.23
CA SER A 94 12.80 0.74 -10.12
C SER A 94 11.46 0.38 -9.45
N GLN A 95 11.50 -0.43 -8.38
CA GLN A 95 10.33 -0.85 -7.59
C GLN A 95 10.10 0.03 -6.35
N VAL A 96 10.94 1.03 -6.11
CA VAL A 96 10.85 1.89 -4.93
C VAL A 96 9.86 3.04 -5.16
N ARG A 97 8.87 3.14 -4.28
CA ARG A 97 7.95 4.28 -4.17
C ARG A 97 8.24 5.07 -2.91
N ILE A 98 8.58 6.35 -3.08
CA ILE A 98 8.88 7.24 -1.95
C ILE A 98 7.62 7.98 -1.52
N VAL A 99 7.32 7.93 -0.23
CA VAL A 99 6.22 8.70 0.39
C VAL A 99 6.80 9.70 1.38
N GLN A 100 6.32 10.93 1.38
CA GLN A 100 6.69 11.91 2.40
C GLN A 100 6.00 11.53 3.71
N ALA A 101 6.73 11.51 4.82
CA ALA A 101 6.12 11.32 6.13
C ALA A 101 5.16 12.45 6.47
N ASP A 102 4.07 12.11 7.14
CA ASP A 102 3.29 13.08 7.91
C ASP A 102 4.13 13.68 9.05
N VAL A 103 3.67 14.78 9.62
CA VAL A 103 4.31 15.42 10.79
C VAL A 103 3.94 14.63 12.05
N ASP A 104 4.73 13.61 12.37
CA ASP A 104 4.59 12.75 13.55
C ASP A 104 5.97 12.44 14.13
N GLN A 105 6.39 13.24 15.10
CA GLN A 105 7.68 13.07 15.75
C GLN A 105 7.76 11.81 16.61
N LYS A 106 6.63 11.29 17.10
CA LYS A 106 6.61 10.06 17.90
C LYS A 106 6.93 8.86 17.02
N ARG A 107 6.44 8.86 15.77
CA ARG A 107 6.67 7.79 14.81
C ARG A 107 7.98 7.92 14.05
N TYR A 108 8.36 9.14 13.64
CA TYR A 108 9.47 9.37 12.71
C TYR A 108 10.68 10.09 13.35
N GLY A 109 10.57 10.52 14.60
CA GLY A 109 11.59 11.33 15.27
C GLY A 109 11.62 12.78 14.77
N GLU A 110 12.72 13.49 15.01
CA GLU A 110 12.86 14.89 14.57
C GLU A 110 12.73 15.00 13.03
N GLN A 111 11.85 15.91 12.59
CA GLN A 111 11.58 16.25 11.19
C GLN A 111 11.88 17.74 10.97
N SER A 112 13.11 18.05 10.61
CA SER A 112 13.59 19.43 10.37
C SER A 112 14.46 19.50 9.12
N ALA A 113 14.58 20.69 8.53
CA ALA A 113 15.48 21.00 7.42
C ALA A 113 16.34 22.20 7.80
N GLY A 114 17.67 22.06 7.67
CA GLY A 114 18.66 23.07 8.04
C GLY A 114 19.87 22.50 8.77
N GLY A 115 20.91 23.32 8.93
CA GLY A 115 22.13 22.99 9.68
C GLY A 115 22.95 21.81 9.13
N SER A 116 22.70 21.37 7.90
CA SER A 116 23.37 20.21 7.26
C SER A 116 23.29 18.92 8.09
N THR A 117 22.23 18.76 8.89
CA THR A 117 22.12 17.63 9.83
C THR A 117 21.34 16.43 9.31
N ALA A 118 20.64 16.56 8.17
CA ALA A 118 19.77 15.51 7.65
C ALA A 118 20.51 14.18 7.39
N THR A 119 21.62 14.20 6.65
CA THR A 119 22.40 12.97 6.42
C THR A 119 23.13 12.50 7.68
N PRO A 120 23.91 13.34 8.40
CA PRO A 120 24.64 12.89 9.59
C PRO A 120 23.76 12.27 10.68
N LYS A 121 22.56 12.82 10.94
CA LYS A 121 21.64 12.28 11.95
C LYS A 121 20.94 10.99 11.51
N ASN A 122 20.80 10.76 10.20
CA ASN A 122 19.96 9.68 9.67
C ASN A 122 20.72 8.59 8.92
N TRP A 123 22.00 8.77 8.64
CA TRP A 123 22.83 7.80 7.91
C TRP A 123 22.75 6.39 8.52
N LEU A 124 23.08 6.26 9.81
CA LEU A 124 23.06 4.97 10.48
C LEU A 124 21.63 4.43 10.69
N PRO A 125 20.65 5.20 11.19
CA PRO A 125 19.28 4.71 11.34
C PRO A 125 18.62 4.22 10.04
N MET A 126 18.85 4.91 8.92
CA MET A 126 18.29 4.50 7.62
C MET A 126 18.92 3.20 7.14
N ARG A 127 20.23 3.07 7.24
CA ARG A 127 20.93 1.83 6.88
C ARG A 127 20.50 0.65 7.74
N GLN A 128 20.41 0.85 9.06
CA GLN A 128 19.91 -0.17 9.98
C GLN A 128 18.47 -0.60 9.65
N THR A 129 17.64 0.34 9.21
CA THR A 129 16.26 0.04 8.80
C THR A 129 16.23 -0.87 7.57
N GLY A 130 17.04 -0.58 6.54
CA GLY A 130 17.16 -1.43 5.36
C GLY A 130 17.71 -2.82 5.68
N ALA A 131 18.80 -2.88 6.46
CA ALA A 131 19.42 -4.13 6.87
C ALA A 131 18.48 -5.01 7.71
N ALA A 132 17.72 -4.41 8.64
CA ALA A 132 16.72 -5.14 9.43
C ALA A 132 15.59 -5.67 8.54
N ALA A 133 15.10 -4.88 7.59
CA ALA A 133 14.09 -5.32 6.63
C ALA A 133 14.60 -6.50 5.77
N ARG A 134 15.84 -6.44 5.29
CA ARG A 134 16.48 -7.54 4.56
C ARG A 134 16.59 -8.81 5.42
N ALA A 135 17.03 -8.69 6.66
CA ALA A 135 17.12 -9.80 7.59
C ALA A 135 15.75 -10.47 7.83
N MET A 136 14.68 -9.68 7.99
CA MET A 136 13.31 -10.20 8.13
C MET A 136 12.88 -11.00 6.90
N LEU A 137 13.20 -10.52 5.69
CA LEU A 137 12.87 -11.21 4.44
C LEU A 137 13.65 -12.51 4.26
N LEU A 138 14.96 -12.50 4.54
CA LEU A 138 15.79 -13.71 4.48
C LEU A 138 15.31 -14.76 5.47
N GLN A 139 15.00 -14.35 6.71
CA GLN A 139 14.43 -15.25 7.71
C GLN A 139 13.10 -15.86 7.23
N ALA A 140 12.22 -15.05 6.63
CA ALA A 140 10.95 -15.53 6.09
C ALA A 140 11.15 -16.51 4.92
N ALA A 141 12.12 -16.25 4.04
CA ALA A 141 12.48 -17.14 2.94
C ALA A 141 13.05 -18.48 3.46
N ALA A 142 13.97 -18.43 4.43
CA ALA A 142 14.55 -19.60 5.07
C ALA A 142 13.48 -20.49 5.71
N MET A 143 12.54 -19.90 6.47
CA MET A 143 11.40 -20.62 7.03
C MET A 143 10.51 -21.25 5.95
N LYS A 144 10.26 -20.54 4.85
CA LYS A 144 9.44 -21.04 3.73
C LYS A 144 10.11 -22.20 2.99
N TRP A 145 11.42 -22.13 2.79
CA TRP A 145 12.20 -23.13 2.07
C TRP A 145 12.74 -24.25 2.98
N ARG A 146 12.55 -24.13 4.30
CA ARG A 146 13.03 -25.09 5.31
C ARG A 146 14.54 -25.28 5.28
N VAL A 147 15.25 -24.17 5.16
CA VAL A 147 16.72 -24.08 5.23
C VAL A 147 17.12 -23.18 6.39
N ASP A 148 18.39 -23.22 6.78
CA ASP A 148 18.93 -22.27 7.75
C ASP A 148 18.98 -20.85 7.15
N ALA A 149 18.87 -19.86 8.03
CA ALA A 149 18.82 -18.44 7.67
C ALA A 149 20.21 -17.79 7.57
#